data_AF-A0A947DIZ1-F1
#
_entry.id   AF-A0A947DIZ1-F1
#
_cell.length_a   1.000
_cell.length_b   1.000
_cell.length_c   1.000
_cell.angle_alpha   90.00
_cell.angle_beta   90.00
_cell.angle_gamma   90.00
#
_symmetry.space_group_name_H-M   'P 1'
#
loop_
_entity.id
_entity.type
_entity.pdbx_description
1 polymer ?
#
loop_
_entity_poly.entity_id
_entity_poly.type
_entity_poly.pdbx_seq_one_letter_code
_entity_poly.pdbx_strand_id
1 'polypeptide(L)'
;MMAERKQRGTAGDKTICLPIADDIDYDQLVEDRDAYREYLNEQIASHPELFPEGIDAGYQFHGWVMSTRPQLKTRRIYLPNEKTAYQRRPDFVTPYMSETSELAGKAMYLRKHGISYDWIAYVLGRSEMHWYRLCQALGRGSIVGTTLKTEASLPPI
;
A
#
# COMPACT_ATOMS: atom_id res chain seq x y z
N MET A 1 39.35 -3.50 -5.78
CA MET A 1 38.27 -2.55 -5.42
C MET A 1 37.02 -3.33 -5.08
N MET A 2 36.65 -3.42 -3.81
CA MET A 2 35.37 -4.02 -3.41
C MET A 2 34.26 -3.01 -3.71
N ALA A 3 33.28 -3.39 -4.53
CA ALA A 3 32.13 -2.56 -4.82
C ALA A 3 31.39 -2.24 -3.51
N GLU A 4 31.20 -0.96 -3.23
CA GLU A 4 30.53 -0.47 -2.05
C GLU A 4 29.10 -1.04 -2.00
N ARG A 5 28.79 -1.80 -0.95
CA ARG A 5 27.47 -2.44 -0.80
C ARG A 5 26.42 -1.34 -0.62
N LYS A 6 25.60 -1.13 -1.65
CA LYS A 6 24.47 -0.21 -1.60
C LYS A 6 23.61 -0.53 -0.39
N GLN A 7 23.44 0.45 0.50
CA GLN A 7 22.64 0.33 1.71
C GLN A 7 21.24 -0.17 1.32
N ARG A 8 20.79 -1.26 1.97
CA ARG A 8 19.46 -1.81 1.71
C ARG A 8 18.44 -0.77 2.17
N GLY A 9 17.61 -0.27 1.24
CA GLY A 9 16.53 0.63 1.59
C GLY A 9 15.56 0.00 2.61
N THR A 10 14.92 0.83 3.41
CA THR A 10 13.90 0.37 4.37
C THR A 10 12.72 -0.21 3.60
N ALA A 11 12.22 -1.36 4.03
CA ALA A 11 11.12 -2.01 3.33
C ALA A 11 9.84 -1.17 3.47
N GLY A 12 9.23 -0.80 2.34
CA GLY A 12 8.07 0.11 2.29
C GLY A 12 8.41 1.57 1.91
N ASP A 13 9.67 1.98 2.02
CA ASP A 13 10.16 3.36 1.78
C ASP A 13 9.90 3.89 0.34
N LYS A 14 9.71 2.97 -0.61
CA LYS A 14 9.45 3.30 -2.02
C LYS A 14 8.05 2.87 -2.49
N THR A 15 7.10 2.87 -1.56
CA THR A 15 5.69 2.53 -1.84
C THR A 15 4.79 3.68 -1.43
N ILE A 16 4.11 4.26 -2.41
CA ILE A 16 3.07 5.27 -2.19
C ILE A 16 1.75 4.53 -2.00
N CYS A 17 1.05 4.81 -0.89
CA CYS A 17 -0.30 4.31 -0.65
C CYS A 17 -1.30 5.29 -1.27
N LEU A 18 -2.05 4.86 -2.28
CA LEU A 18 -3.06 5.69 -2.92
C LEU A 18 -4.44 5.34 -2.40
N PRO A 19 -5.23 6.33 -1.97
CA PRO A 19 -6.64 6.11 -1.74
C PRO A 19 -7.32 5.83 -3.08
N ILE A 20 -8.04 4.71 -3.19
CA ILE A 20 -8.85 4.38 -4.37
C ILE A 20 -10.31 4.49 -3.96
N ALA A 21 -11.09 5.30 -4.68
CA ALA A 21 -12.50 5.45 -4.40
C ALA A 21 -13.26 4.14 -4.70
N ASP A 22 -14.27 3.83 -3.89
CA ASP A 22 -15.01 2.56 -3.96
C ASP A 22 -15.78 2.36 -5.29
N ASP A 23 -16.11 3.44 -5.99
CA ASP A 23 -16.80 3.45 -7.28
C ASP A 23 -15.88 3.25 -8.48
N ILE A 24 -14.57 3.18 -8.26
CA ILE A 24 -13.57 3.00 -9.31
C ILE A 24 -13.23 1.52 -9.47
N ASP A 25 -13.42 1.00 -10.69
CA ASP A 25 -12.82 -0.27 -11.08
C ASP A 25 -11.30 -0.09 -11.25
N TYR A 26 -10.56 -0.51 -10.22
CA TYR A 26 -9.11 -0.38 -10.19
C TYR A 26 -8.41 -1.20 -11.30
N ASP A 27 -8.93 -2.37 -11.67
CA ASP A 27 -8.30 -3.22 -12.68
C ASP A 27 -8.43 -2.59 -14.08
N GLN A 28 -9.54 -1.91 -14.34
CA GLN A 28 -9.68 -1.11 -15.56
C GLN A 28 -8.82 0.16 -15.51
N LEU A 29 -8.88 0.91 -14.40
CA LEU A 29 -8.11 2.14 -14.22
C LEU A 29 -6.62 1.88 -14.37
N VAL A 30 -6.11 0.79 -13.80
CA VAL A 30 -4.69 0.47 -13.84
C VAL A 30 -4.24 0.22 -15.27
N GLU A 31 -5.04 -0.39 -16.15
CA GLU A 31 -4.67 -0.65 -17.54
C GLU A 31 -4.65 0.61 -18.43
N ASP A 32 -5.56 1.55 -18.21
CA ASP A 32 -5.60 2.81 -18.94
C ASP A 32 -4.47 3.75 -18.44
N ARG A 33 -3.67 4.28 -19.37
CA ARG A 33 -2.54 5.14 -19.00
C ARG A 33 -2.97 6.57 -18.72
N ASP A 34 -3.91 7.07 -19.51
CA ASP A 34 -4.29 8.48 -19.51
C ASP A 34 -5.29 8.72 -18.39
N ALA A 35 -6.28 7.84 -18.23
CA ALA A 35 -7.19 7.88 -17.07
C ALA A 35 -6.43 7.74 -15.74
N TYR A 36 -5.43 6.85 -15.67
CA TYR A 36 -4.60 6.74 -14.46
C TYR A 36 -3.78 8.01 -14.21
N ARG A 37 -3.30 8.69 -15.26
CA ARG A 37 -2.53 9.94 -15.11
C ARG A 37 -3.43 11.05 -14.56
N GLU A 38 -4.64 11.18 -15.08
CA GLU A 38 -5.64 12.13 -14.59
C GLU A 38 -5.96 11.86 -13.11
N TYR A 39 -6.32 10.62 -12.77
CA TYR A 39 -6.56 10.22 -11.39
C TYR A 39 -5.38 10.52 -10.46
N LEU A 40 -4.14 10.22 -10.89
CA LEU A 40 -2.98 10.50 -10.06
C LEU A 40 -2.76 12.00 -9.83
N ASN A 41 -2.98 12.82 -10.85
CA ASN A 41 -2.83 14.27 -10.71
C ASN A 41 -3.86 14.84 -9.72
N GLU A 42 -5.10 14.34 -9.75
CA GLU A 42 -6.13 14.68 -8.76
C GLU A 42 -5.71 14.28 -7.35
N GLN A 43 -5.14 13.08 -7.17
CA GLN A 43 -4.64 12.62 -5.88
C GLN A 43 -3.43 13.44 -5.40
N ILE A 44 -2.52 13.84 -6.29
CA ILE A 44 -1.39 14.72 -5.94
C ILE A 44 -1.91 16.08 -5.46
N ALA A 45 -2.91 16.64 -6.14
CA ALA A 45 -3.51 17.92 -5.75
C ALA A 45 -4.29 17.83 -4.43
N SER A 46 -5.00 16.72 -4.19
CA SER A 46 -5.86 16.53 -3.02
C SER A 46 -5.09 16.07 -1.77
N HIS A 47 -4.00 15.32 -1.98
CA HIS A 47 -3.24 14.66 -0.92
C HIS A 47 -1.72 14.74 -1.17
N PRO A 48 -1.13 15.95 -1.26
CA PRO A 48 0.29 16.12 -1.57
C PRO A 48 1.20 15.43 -0.53
N GLU A 49 0.74 15.26 0.71
CA GLU A 49 1.47 14.61 1.79
C GLU A 49 1.76 13.12 1.57
N LEU A 50 1.03 12.47 0.67
CA LEU A 50 1.23 11.06 0.33
C LEU A 50 2.41 10.85 -0.64
N PHE A 51 2.90 11.92 -1.25
CA PHE A 51 3.90 11.88 -2.29
C PHE A 51 5.26 12.38 -1.78
N PRO A 52 6.38 11.85 -2.34
CA PRO A 52 7.70 12.36 -2.03
C PRO A 52 7.87 13.82 -2.49
N GLU A 53 8.79 14.53 -1.84
CA GLU A 53 9.14 15.89 -2.20
C GLU A 53 9.57 15.97 -3.69
N GLY A 54 9.09 17.00 -4.39
CA GLY A 54 9.44 17.20 -5.81
C GLY A 54 8.58 16.41 -6.81
N ILE A 55 7.49 15.77 -6.37
CA ILE A 55 6.45 15.25 -7.27
C ILE A 55 5.89 16.34 -8.20
N ASP A 56 5.89 17.59 -7.74
CA ASP A 56 5.41 18.78 -8.49
C ASP A 56 6.23 19.07 -9.75
N ALA A 57 7.49 18.64 -9.79
CA ALA A 57 8.32 18.74 -10.99
C ALA A 57 7.96 17.71 -12.07
N GLY A 58 7.01 16.83 -11.77
CA GLY A 58 6.47 15.83 -12.67
C GLY A 58 7.08 14.44 -12.48
N TYR A 59 6.41 13.47 -13.08
CA TYR A 59 6.77 12.05 -13.01
C TYR A 59 6.57 11.34 -14.35
N GLN A 60 7.28 10.23 -14.50
CA GLN A 60 7.17 9.33 -15.64
C GLN A 60 6.60 7.99 -15.19
N PHE A 61 5.77 7.37 -16.03
CA PHE A 61 5.38 5.98 -15.77
C PHE A 61 6.57 5.05 -15.99
N HIS A 62 6.78 4.12 -15.06
CA HIS A 62 7.95 3.24 -15.02
C HIS A 62 7.53 1.76 -15.02
N GLY A 63 6.62 1.43 -15.93
CA GLY A 63 6.12 0.07 -16.13
C GLY A 63 5.22 -0.44 -15.00
N TRP A 64 5.18 -1.77 -14.88
CA TRP A 64 4.20 -2.51 -14.09
C TRP A 64 4.87 -3.46 -13.11
N VAL A 65 4.15 -3.81 -12.05
CA VAL A 65 4.48 -4.89 -11.14
C VAL A 65 3.23 -5.70 -10.87
N MET A 66 3.32 -7.00 -11.12
CA MET A 66 2.31 -7.97 -10.69
C MET A 66 2.69 -8.47 -9.29
N SER A 67 1.80 -8.27 -8.32
CA SER A 67 1.97 -8.89 -7.00
C SER A 67 1.34 -10.26 -6.99
N THR A 68 2.11 -11.30 -6.70
CA THR A 68 1.64 -12.70 -6.73
C THR A 68 0.65 -13.04 -5.62
N ARG A 69 0.77 -12.38 -4.45
CA ARG A 69 -0.09 -12.64 -3.30
C ARG A 69 -1.53 -12.18 -3.60
N PRO A 70 -1.85 -10.88 -3.68
CA PRO A 70 -3.18 -10.41 -4.01
C PRO A 70 -3.54 -10.56 -5.51
N GLN A 71 -2.63 -11.07 -6.35
CA GLN A 71 -2.80 -11.14 -7.81
C GLN A 71 -3.12 -9.79 -8.45
N LEU A 72 -2.58 -8.71 -7.87
CA LEU A 72 -2.91 -7.34 -8.25
C LEU A 72 -1.84 -6.74 -9.16
N LYS A 73 -2.29 -6.13 -10.26
CA LYS A 73 -1.43 -5.31 -11.13
C LYS A 73 -1.28 -3.92 -10.53
N THR A 74 -0.04 -3.45 -10.44
CA THR A 74 0.26 -2.10 -9.97
C THR A 74 1.18 -1.41 -10.97
N ARG A 75 1.03 -0.11 -11.11
CA ARG A 75 1.92 0.72 -11.92
C ARG A 75 2.98 1.39 -11.06
N ARG A 76 4.16 1.59 -11.62
CA ARG A 76 5.23 2.37 -10.99
C ARG A 76 5.36 3.75 -11.60
N ILE A 77 5.85 4.69 -10.80
CA ILE A 77 6.30 6.00 -11.27
C ILE A 77 7.78 6.18 -10.99
N TYR A 78 8.41 6.98 -11.83
CA TYR A 78 9.78 7.42 -11.67
C TYR A 78 9.79 8.94 -11.54
N LEU A 79 10.45 9.44 -10.50
CA LEU A 79 10.69 10.85 -10.30
C LEU A 79 12.09 11.17 -10.83
N PRO A 80 12.21 11.93 -11.93
CA PRO A 80 13.50 12.25 -12.53
C PRO A 80 14.42 13.05 -11.60
N ASN A 81 13.85 13.93 -10.78
CA ASN A 81 14.60 14.79 -9.86
C ASN A 81 15.35 13.98 -8.80
N GLU A 82 14.67 13.02 -8.17
CA GLU A 82 15.24 12.16 -7.13
C GLU A 82 15.92 10.90 -7.68
N LYS A 83 15.80 10.67 -8.99
CA LYS A 83 16.24 9.47 -9.69
C LYS A 83 15.75 8.18 -9.03
N THR A 84 14.52 8.22 -8.51
CA THR A 84 13.93 7.13 -7.73
C THR A 84 12.59 6.68 -8.30
N ALA A 85 12.39 5.37 -8.32
CA ALA A 85 11.14 4.75 -8.73
C ALA A 85 10.32 4.31 -7.52
N TYR A 86 9.04 4.65 -7.54
CA TYR A 86 8.07 4.34 -6.50
C TYR A 86 7.03 3.34 -7.05
N GLN A 87 6.69 2.36 -6.23
CA GLN A 87 5.52 1.51 -6.45
C GLN A 87 4.28 2.20 -5.90
N ARG A 88 3.14 2.03 -6.57
CA ARG A 88 1.86 2.56 -6.10
C ARG A 88 0.99 1.41 -5.63
N ARG A 89 0.69 1.39 -4.35
CA ARG A 89 -0.16 0.40 -3.69
C ARG A 89 -1.52 1.05 -3.43
N PRO A 90 -2.64 0.41 -3.82
CA PRO A 90 -3.96 0.82 -3.37
C PRO A 90 -4.15 0.64 -1.86
N ASP A 91 -4.92 1.53 -1.25
CA ASP A 91 -5.31 1.49 0.16
C ASP A 91 -6.13 0.26 0.55
N PHE A 92 -6.91 -0.32 -0.36
CA PHE A 92 -7.61 -1.58 -0.16
C PHE A 92 -6.68 -2.81 -0.07
N VAL A 93 -5.35 -2.64 -0.17
CA VAL A 93 -4.37 -3.70 0.02
C VAL A 93 -3.50 -3.41 1.23
N THR A 94 -3.32 -4.40 2.10
CA THR A 94 -2.46 -4.31 3.29
C THR A 94 -0.98 -4.02 2.96
N PRO A 95 -0.20 -3.48 3.92
CA PRO A 95 1.24 -3.31 3.76
C PRO A 95 1.95 -4.57 3.26
N TYR A 96 3.05 -4.38 2.52
CA TYR A 96 3.79 -5.44 1.84
C TYR A 96 2.98 -6.22 0.79
N MET A 97 1.84 -5.69 0.32
CA MET A 97 0.96 -6.33 -0.65
C MET A 97 0.59 -7.75 -0.21
N SER A 98 0.22 -7.90 1.07
CA SER A 98 0.08 -9.22 1.68
C SER A 98 -1.29 -9.85 1.40
N GLU A 99 -2.35 -9.08 1.57
CA GLU A 99 -3.74 -9.44 1.30
C GLU A 99 -4.58 -8.17 1.13
N THR A 100 -5.81 -8.29 0.64
CA THR A 100 -6.78 -7.18 0.65
C THR A 100 -7.22 -6.83 2.07
N SER A 101 -7.55 -5.56 2.29
CA SER A 101 -8.03 -5.04 3.56
C SER A 101 -9.34 -5.72 3.98
N GLU A 102 -10.18 -6.11 3.03
CA GLU A 102 -11.42 -6.84 3.27
C GLU A 102 -11.17 -8.24 3.88
N LEU A 103 -10.32 -9.06 3.24
CA LEU A 103 -9.99 -10.39 3.74
C LEU A 103 -9.17 -10.33 5.03
N ALA A 104 -8.26 -9.37 5.14
CA ALA A 104 -7.51 -9.12 6.37
C ALA A 104 -8.46 -8.77 7.52
N GLY A 105 -9.46 -7.91 7.27
CA GLY A 105 -10.49 -7.55 8.25
C GLY A 105 -11.31 -8.75 8.71
N LYS A 106 -11.75 -9.61 7.77
CA LYS A 106 -12.44 -10.87 8.08
C LYS A 106 -11.58 -11.81 8.94
N ALA A 107 -10.32 -12.01 8.56
CA ALA A 107 -9.38 -12.84 9.33
C ALA A 107 -9.17 -12.31 10.75
N MET A 108 -9.01 -10.99 10.90
CA MET A 108 -8.86 -10.34 12.20
C MET A 108 -10.12 -10.44 13.05
N TYR A 109 -11.31 -10.33 12.43
CA TYR A 109 -12.58 -10.52 13.12
C TYR A 109 -12.69 -11.95 13.67
N LEU A 110 -12.42 -12.97 12.84
CA LEU A 110 -12.41 -14.37 13.30
C LEU A 110 -11.40 -14.58 14.43
N ARG A 111 -10.20 -13.98 14.29
CA ARG A 111 -9.15 -14.07 15.31
C ARG A 111 -9.56 -13.44 16.63
N LYS A 112 -10.26 -12.29 16.59
CA LYS A 112 -10.82 -11.63 17.78
C LYS A 112 -11.80 -12.54 18.54
N HIS A 113 -12.50 -13.41 17.84
CA HIS A 113 -13.42 -14.40 18.43
C HIS A 113 -12.74 -15.71 18.87
N GLY A 114 -11.40 -15.75 18.92
CA GLY A 114 -10.64 -16.89 19.44
C GLY A 114 -10.41 -18.01 18.43
N ILE A 115 -10.82 -17.83 17.18
CA ILE A 115 -10.63 -18.84 16.12
C ILE A 115 -9.14 -18.98 15.82
N SER A 116 -8.67 -20.22 15.70
CA SER A 116 -7.27 -20.55 15.38
C SER A 116 -6.97 -20.40 13.88
N TYR A 117 -5.69 -20.27 13.53
CA TYR A 117 -5.28 -19.93 12.17
C TYR A 117 -5.53 -21.05 11.13
N ASP A 118 -5.60 -22.30 11.58
CA ASP A 118 -6.05 -23.46 10.80
C ASP A 118 -7.51 -23.31 10.34
N TRP A 119 -8.41 -22.93 11.25
CA TRP A 119 -9.82 -22.68 10.93
C TRP A 119 -10.00 -21.43 10.06
N ILE A 120 -9.19 -20.38 10.28
CA ILE A 120 -9.19 -19.22 9.39
C ILE A 120 -8.73 -19.63 7.99
N ALA A 121 -7.69 -20.47 7.87
CA ALA A 121 -7.23 -21.00 6.59
C ALA A 121 -8.30 -21.87 5.91
N TYR A 122 -9.04 -22.66 6.70
CA TYR A 122 -10.14 -23.46 6.19
C TYR A 122 -11.27 -22.59 5.60
N VAL A 123 -11.63 -21.48 6.26
CA VAL A 123 -12.75 -20.62 5.83
C VAL A 123 -12.36 -19.62 4.74
N LEU A 124 -11.19 -18.99 4.85
CA LEU A 124 -10.74 -17.90 3.96
C LEU A 124 -9.70 -18.35 2.92
N GLY A 125 -9.30 -19.62 2.94
CA GLY A 125 -8.23 -20.16 2.10
C GLY A 125 -6.83 -19.78 2.61
N ARG A 126 -5.81 -19.91 1.75
CA ARG A 126 -4.38 -19.73 2.10
C ARG A 126 -3.89 -20.70 3.18
N SER A 127 -2.65 -20.52 3.62
CA SER A 127 -2.06 -21.31 4.69
C SER A 127 -2.24 -20.64 6.06
N GLU A 128 -2.22 -21.44 7.12
CA GLU A 128 -2.26 -20.93 8.51
C GLU A 128 -1.15 -19.91 8.77
N MET A 129 0.05 -20.19 8.25
CA MET A 129 1.22 -19.33 8.37
C MET A 129 1.05 -17.99 7.66
N HIS A 130 0.25 -17.93 6.58
CA HIS A 130 -0.09 -16.65 5.94
C HIS A 130 -0.90 -15.78 6.88
N TRP A 131 -1.98 -16.31 7.47
CA TRP A 131 -2.83 -15.57 8.39
C TRP A 131 -2.10 -15.17 9.68
N TYR A 132 -1.30 -16.08 10.23
CA TYR A 132 -0.44 -15.75 11.37
C TYR A 132 0.45 -14.54 11.06
N ARG A 133 1.17 -14.56 9.92
CA ARG A 133 2.06 -13.45 9.53
C ARG A 133 1.31 -12.16 9.24
N LEU A 134 0.15 -12.23 8.60
CA LEU A 134 -0.68 -11.06 8.31
C LEU A 134 -1.13 -10.36 9.59
N CYS A 135 -1.70 -11.10 10.55
CA CYS A 135 -2.15 -10.56 11.82
C CYS A 135 -0.99 -9.96 12.63
N GLN A 136 0.15 -10.64 12.66
CA GLN A 136 1.36 -10.14 13.32
C GLN A 136 1.93 -8.88 12.65
N ALA A 137 1.88 -8.80 11.32
CA ALA A 137 2.38 -7.64 10.58
C ALA A 137 1.54 -6.39 10.84
N LEU A 138 0.21 -6.53 10.89
CA LEU A 138 -0.70 -5.42 11.18
C LEU A 138 -0.51 -4.88 12.60
N GLY A 139 -0.21 -5.75 13.58
CA GLY A 139 0.09 -5.34 14.96
C GLY A 139 1.41 -4.57 15.12
N ARG A 140 2.25 -4.48 14.08
CA ARG A 140 3.50 -3.70 14.14
C ARG A 140 3.32 -2.22 13.81
N GLY A 141 2.17 -1.82 13.27
CA GLY A 141 1.88 -0.41 13.01
C GLY A 141 1.85 0.37 14.33
N SER A 142 2.67 1.41 14.45
CA SER A 142 2.62 2.30 15.61
C SER A 142 1.37 3.17 15.54
N ILE A 143 0.40 2.92 16.43
CA ILE A 143 -0.81 3.76 16.54
C ILE A 143 -0.42 5.21 16.86
N VAL A 144 0.58 5.42 17.73
CA VAL A 144 1.09 6.74 18.14
C VAL A 144 1.81 7.48 17.00
N GLY A 145 2.34 6.74 16.02
CA GLY A 145 2.96 7.32 14.81
C GLY A 145 1.98 7.58 13.67
N THR A 146 0.70 7.29 13.86
CA THR A 146 -0.35 7.56 12.84
C THR A 146 -0.82 8.99 13.03
N THR A 147 -0.18 9.91 12.31
CA THR A 147 -0.38 11.35 12.40
C THR A 147 -1.84 11.71 12.08
N LEU A 148 -2.50 12.42 12.99
CA LEU A 148 -3.71 13.18 12.66
C LEU A 148 -3.33 14.23 11.61
N LYS A 149 -4.05 14.28 10.48
CA LYS A 149 -3.74 15.19 9.35
C LYS A 149 -3.75 16.67 9.74
N THR A 150 -4.53 17.02 10.76
CA THR A 150 -4.68 18.36 11.27
C THR A 150 -4.70 18.32 12.79
N GLU A 151 -4.00 19.27 13.41
CA GLU A 151 -3.97 19.45 14.85
C GLU A 151 -5.38 19.64 15.43
N ALA A 152 -6.29 20.26 14.67
CA ALA A 152 -7.70 20.40 15.02
C ALA A 152 -8.48 19.08 15.17
N SER A 153 -7.95 17.97 14.67
CA SER A 153 -8.55 16.64 14.80
C SER A 153 -8.07 15.90 16.06
N LEU A 154 -7.24 16.53 16.90
CA LEU A 154 -6.88 15.98 18.20
C LEU A 154 -8.11 15.90 19.10
N PRO A 155 -8.31 14.78 19.82
CA PRO A 155 -9.33 14.76 20.86
C PRO A 155 -9.01 15.83 21.91
N PRO A 156 -10.03 16.49 22.49
CA PRO A 156 -9.81 17.48 23.53
C PRO A 156 -9.06 16.85 24.71
N ILE A 157 -8.07 17.58 25.23
CA ILE A 157 -7.26 17.19 26.40
C ILE A 157 -8.06 17.40 27.67
#